data_AF-A0A376LLI3-F1
#
_entry.id   AF-A0A376LLI3-F1
#
_cell.length_a   1.000
_cell.length_b   1.000
_cell.length_c   1.000
_cell.angle_alpha   90.00
_cell.angle_beta   90.00
_cell.angle_gamma   90.00
#
_symmetry.space_group_name_H-M   'P 1'
#
loop_
_entity.id
_entity.type
_entity.pdbx_description
1 polymer ?
#
loop_
_entity_poly.entity_id
_entity_poly.type
_entity_poly.pdbx_seq_one_letter_code
_entity_poly.pdbx_strand_id
1 'polypeptide(L)'
;MRADKSLSPFEIRVYRHYRIVHGTRVALAFLLTFLIIRLFTIPESTWPLVTMVVIMGPISFWGNVVPRAFERIGGTVLGSILGLIALQLELISLPLMLVWCAAAMFLCGWLALGKKPYQGLLIGVTLAIVVGFPDR
;
A
#
# COMPACT_ATOMS: atom_id res chain seq x y z
N MET A 1 -18.42 7.90 20.34
CA MET A 1 -19.51 6.91 20.17
C MET A 1 -20.50 7.16 21.30
N ARG A 2 -21.76 7.49 21.00
CA ARG A 2 -22.80 7.57 22.04
C ARG A 2 -23.19 6.15 22.45
N ALA A 3 -23.20 5.88 23.75
CA ALA A 3 -23.28 4.55 24.35
C ALA A 3 -24.72 3.99 24.48
N ASP A 4 -25.71 4.63 23.84
CA ASP A 4 -27.14 4.43 24.10
C ASP A 4 -27.93 3.86 22.90
N LYS A 5 -27.26 3.51 21.79
CA LYS A 5 -27.95 2.92 20.62
C LYS A 5 -28.02 1.41 20.72
N SER A 6 -29.23 0.86 20.86
CA SER A 6 -29.47 -0.60 20.78
C SER A 6 -29.09 -1.10 19.39
N LEU A 7 -28.11 -2.01 19.31
CA LEU A 7 -27.69 -2.66 18.07
C LEU A 7 -28.86 -3.47 17.49
N SER A 8 -29.11 -3.34 16.20
CA SER A 8 -30.11 -4.14 15.51
C SER A 8 -29.71 -5.63 15.50
N PRO A 9 -30.67 -6.56 15.38
CA PRO A 9 -30.39 -8.00 15.27
C PRO A 9 -29.41 -8.34 14.13
N PHE A 10 -29.43 -7.56 13.04
CA PHE A 10 -28.52 -7.68 11.92
C PHE A 10 -27.08 -7.29 12.30
N GLU A 11 -26.90 -6.16 12.97
CA GLU A 11 -25.59 -5.72 13.47
C GLU A 11 -25.00 -6.74 14.43
N ILE A 12 -25.80 -7.29 15.35
CA ILE A 12 -25.36 -8.35 16.28
C ILE A 12 -24.87 -9.59 15.53
N ARG A 13 -25.56 -10.00 14.46
CA ARG A 13 -25.17 -11.15 13.63
C ARG A 13 -23.88 -10.90 12.84
N VAL A 14 -23.72 -9.70 12.29
CA VAL A 14 -22.51 -9.26 11.59
C VAL A 14 -21.32 -9.18 12.53
N TYR A 15 -21.49 -8.63 13.74
CA TYR A 15 -20.45 -8.60 14.76
C TYR A 15 -20.05 -10.01 15.21
N ARG A 16 -21.01 -10.92 15.37
CA ARG A 16 -20.75 -12.32 15.76
C ARG A 16 -19.91 -13.07 14.73
N HIS A 17 -20.09 -12.79 13.44
CA HIS A 17 -19.37 -13.48 12.34
C HIS A 17 -18.44 -12.54 11.56
N TYR A 18 -17.89 -11.51 12.20
CA TYR A 18 -17.17 -10.44 11.50
C TYR A 18 -16.02 -10.94 10.64
N ARG A 19 -15.32 -12.01 11.07
CA ARG A 19 -14.21 -12.62 10.31
C ARG A 19 -14.68 -13.17 8.96
N ILE A 20 -15.84 -13.83 8.94
CA ILE A 20 -16.43 -14.38 7.71
C ILE A 20 -16.88 -13.22 6.82
N VAL A 21 -17.60 -12.25 7.37
CA VAL A 21 -18.07 -11.07 6.61
C VAL A 21 -16.90 -10.31 5.99
N HIS A 22 -15.84 -10.07 6.77
CA HIS A 22 -14.63 -9.39 6.30
C HIS A 22 -13.91 -10.20 5.22
N GLY A 23 -13.69 -11.50 5.46
CA GLY A 23 -13.05 -12.39 4.50
C GLY A 23 -13.81 -12.46 3.16
N THR A 24 -15.13 -12.63 3.21
CA THR A 24 -15.99 -12.62 2.01
C THR A 24 -15.89 -11.29 1.28
N ARG A 25 -15.87 -10.16 2.01
CA ARG A 25 -15.72 -8.84 1.39
C ARG A 25 -14.38 -8.68 0.67
N VAL A 26 -13.27 -9.12 1.29
CA VAL A 26 -11.93 -9.06 0.67
C VAL A 26 -11.86 -9.97 -0.55
N ALA A 27 -12.43 -11.18 -0.47
CA ALA A 27 -12.49 -12.11 -1.59
C ALA A 27 -13.29 -11.56 -2.78
N LEU A 28 -14.48 -10.99 -2.51
CA LEU A 28 -15.30 -10.35 -3.54
C LEU A 28 -14.59 -9.15 -4.16
N ALA A 29 -13.96 -8.29 -3.35
CA ALA A 29 -13.20 -7.16 -3.86
C ALA A 29 -12.03 -7.61 -4.77
N PHE A 30 -11.32 -8.67 -4.39
CA PHE A 30 -10.27 -9.28 -5.21
C PHE A 30 -10.80 -9.80 -6.54
N LEU A 31 -11.84 -10.62 -6.52
CA LEU A 31 -12.41 -11.21 -7.73
C LEU A 31 -12.94 -10.13 -8.68
N LEU A 32 -13.62 -9.12 -8.16
CA LEU A 32 -14.12 -8.01 -8.96
C LEU A 32 -12.97 -7.19 -9.56
N THR A 33 -11.96 -6.85 -8.78
CA THR A 33 -10.77 -6.11 -9.26
C THR A 33 -10.06 -6.90 -10.35
N PHE A 34 -9.85 -8.20 -10.12
CA PHE A 34 -9.23 -9.11 -11.08
C PHE A 34 -10.04 -9.22 -12.37
N LEU A 35 -11.36 -9.38 -12.26
CA LEU A 35 -12.24 -9.47 -13.43
C LEU A 35 -12.21 -8.17 -14.25
N ILE A 36 -12.32 -7.01 -13.60
CA ILE A 36 -12.22 -5.69 -14.25
C ILE A 36 -10.90 -5.58 -15.01
N ILE A 37 -9.77 -5.84 -14.34
CA ILE A 37 -8.45 -5.83 -14.94
C ILE A 37 -8.39 -6.70 -16.20
N ARG A 38 -8.93 -7.91 -16.13
CA ARG A 38 -8.90 -8.89 -17.23
C ARG A 38 -9.79 -8.46 -18.39
N LEU A 39 -10.98 -7.92 -18.11
CA LEU A 39 -11.92 -7.46 -19.12
C LEU A 39 -11.42 -6.22 -19.86
N PHE A 40 -10.75 -5.31 -19.14
CA PHE A 40 -10.21 -4.06 -19.72
C PHE A 40 -8.74 -4.16 -20.14
N THR A 41 -8.12 -5.33 -20.04
CA THR A 41 -6.70 -5.57 -20.41
C THR A 41 -5.76 -4.51 -19.84
N ILE A 42 -5.93 -4.19 -18.55
CA ILE A 42 -5.19 -3.09 -17.90
C ILE A 42 -3.69 -3.48 -17.80
N PRO A 43 -2.75 -2.67 -18.32
CA PRO A 43 -1.32 -2.93 -18.18
C PRO A 43 -0.88 -2.81 -16.72
N GLU A 44 0.20 -3.50 -16.33
CA GLU A 44 0.74 -3.47 -14.96
C GLU A 44 -0.28 -3.84 -13.86
N SER A 45 -1.17 -4.79 -14.19
CA SER A 45 -2.32 -5.20 -13.39
C SER A 45 -2.04 -5.74 -11.99
N THR A 46 -0.79 -6.08 -11.70
CA THR A 46 -0.38 -6.60 -10.38
C THR A 46 -0.57 -5.54 -9.29
N TRP A 47 -0.33 -4.26 -9.60
CA TRP A 47 -0.34 -3.18 -8.61
C TRP A 47 -1.72 -2.85 -8.04
N PRO A 48 -2.79 -2.74 -8.83
CA PRO A 48 -4.15 -2.58 -8.28
C PRO A 48 -4.57 -3.73 -7.37
N LEU A 49 -4.21 -4.98 -7.69
CA LEU A 49 -4.50 -6.14 -6.85
C LEU A 49 -3.74 -6.08 -5.50
N VAL A 50 -2.44 -5.78 -5.54
CA VAL A 50 -1.64 -5.56 -4.32
C VAL A 50 -2.19 -4.39 -3.52
N THR A 51 -2.66 -3.33 -4.18
CA THR A 51 -3.31 -2.17 -3.53
C THR A 51 -4.55 -2.57 -2.77
N MET A 52 -5.43 -3.30 -3.42
CA MET A 52 -6.65 -3.81 -2.82
C MET A 52 -6.33 -4.64 -1.57
N VAL A 53 -5.45 -5.65 -1.67
CA VAL A 53 -5.14 -6.55 -0.54
C VAL A 53 -4.53 -5.78 0.63
N VAL A 54 -3.57 -4.90 0.38
CA VAL A 54 -2.84 -4.23 1.47
C VAL A 54 -3.69 -3.19 2.19
N ILE A 55 -4.53 -2.45 1.45
CA ILE A 55 -5.44 -1.48 2.05
C ILE A 55 -6.56 -2.17 2.82
N MET A 56 -7.06 -3.32 2.30
CA MET A 56 -8.17 -4.05 2.90
C MET A 56 -7.76 -5.10 3.94
N GLY A 57 -6.46 -5.40 4.10
CA GLY A 57 -5.99 -6.44 5.02
C GLY A 57 -6.42 -6.19 6.48
N PRO A 58 -6.21 -4.98 7.03
CA PRO A 58 -6.82 -4.60 8.30
C PRO A 58 -8.29 -4.25 8.13
N ILE A 59 -9.03 -4.17 9.24
CA ILE A 59 -10.48 -3.89 9.21
C ILE A 59 -10.75 -2.65 8.35
N SER A 60 -11.32 -2.89 7.18
CA SER A 60 -11.44 -1.85 6.15
C SER A 60 -12.77 -1.11 6.33
N PHE A 61 -12.73 -0.01 7.05
CA PHE A 61 -13.80 0.99 7.14
C PHE A 61 -13.25 2.34 6.72
N TRP A 62 -14.13 3.29 6.38
CA TRP A 62 -13.75 4.59 5.81
C TRP A 62 -12.63 5.31 6.59
N GLY A 63 -12.73 5.35 7.93
CA GLY A 63 -11.73 5.97 8.80
C GLY A 63 -10.34 5.31 8.81
N ASN A 64 -10.19 4.11 8.23
CA ASN A 64 -8.91 3.40 8.12
C ASN A 64 -8.45 3.30 6.65
N VAL A 65 -9.38 3.10 5.71
CA VAL A 65 -9.08 2.90 4.27
C VAL A 65 -8.61 4.19 3.61
N VAL A 66 -9.28 5.31 3.86
CA VAL A 66 -8.97 6.58 3.18
C VAL A 66 -7.59 7.10 3.56
N PRO A 67 -7.20 7.18 4.85
CA PRO A 67 -5.84 7.58 5.23
C PRO A 67 -4.77 6.69 4.60
N ARG A 68 -4.99 5.36 4.58
CA ARG A 68 -4.06 4.40 3.96
C ARG A 68 -3.94 4.60 2.46
N ALA A 69 -5.04 4.91 1.77
CA ALA A 69 -5.00 5.22 0.35
C ALA A 69 -4.12 6.45 0.08
N PHE A 70 -4.24 7.50 0.90
CA PHE A 70 -3.37 8.69 0.80
C PHE A 70 -1.91 8.38 1.15
N GLU A 71 -1.66 7.61 2.21
CA GLU A 71 -0.31 7.16 2.56
C GLU A 71 0.31 6.34 1.42
N ARG A 72 -0.50 5.57 0.68
CA ARG A 72 -0.04 4.83 -0.49
C ARG A 72 0.32 5.72 -1.65
N ILE A 73 -0.56 6.63 -2.03
CA ILE A 73 -0.28 7.59 -3.10
C ILE A 73 0.99 8.38 -2.75
N GLY A 74 1.07 8.91 -1.53
CA GLY A 74 2.24 9.67 -1.07
C GLY A 74 3.51 8.83 -1.01
N GLY A 75 3.42 7.59 -0.52
CA GLY A 75 4.57 6.68 -0.43
C GLY A 75 5.10 6.28 -1.80
N THR A 76 4.22 6.00 -2.76
CA THR A 76 4.61 5.68 -4.14
C THR A 76 5.24 6.89 -4.82
N VAL A 77 4.62 8.07 -4.76
CA VAL A 77 5.19 9.28 -5.40
C VAL A 77 6.58 9.60 -4.84
N LEU A 78 6.73 9.61 -3.50
CA LEU A 78 8.01 9.91 -2.87
C LEU A 78 9.06 8.84 -3.15
N GLY A 79 8.69 7.55 -3.07
CA GLY A 79 9.61 6.45 -3.37
C GLY A 79 10.06 6.46 -4.83
N SER A 80 9.19 6.79 -5.77
CA SER A 80 9.55 6.95 -7.18
C SER A 80 10.52 8.10 -7.40
N ILE A 81 10.31 9.26 -6.76
CA ILE A 81 11.25 10.39 -6.84
C ILE A 81 12.63 10.00 -6.31
N LEU A 82 12.69 9.36 -5.13
CA LEU A 82 13.94 8.92 -4.54
C LEU A 82 14.67 7.86 -5.39
N GLY A 83 13.91 6.94 -6.00
CA GLY A 83 14.44 5.92 -6.91
C GLY A 83 14.97 6.52 -8.22
N LEU A 84 14.26 7.49 -8.82
CA LEU A 84 14.73 8.18 -10.02
C LEU A 84 16.02 8.98 -9.75
N ILE A 85 16.13 9.62 -8.58
CA ILE A 85 17.39 10.26 -8.16
C ILE A 85 18.49 9.21 -8.02
N ALA A 86 18.21 8.05 -7.42
CA ALA A 86 19.20 6.98 -7.29
C ALA A 86 19.73 6.53 -8.66
N LEU A 87 18.85 6.28 -9.63
CA LEU A 87 19.25 5.93 -11.01
C LEU A 87 20.10 7.03 -11.65
N GLN A 88 19.76 8.31 -11.42
CA GLN A 88 20.56 9.41 -11.94
C GLN A 88 21.96 9.49 -11.29
N LEU A 89 22.07 9.14 -10.01
CA LEU A 89 23.35 9.05 -9.30
C LEU A 89 24.18 7.85 -9.78
N GLU A 90 23.55 6.76 -10.18
CA GLU A 90 24.22 5.59 -10.75
C GLU A 90 24.98 5.93 -12.02
N LEU A 91 24.39 6.78 -12.88
CA LEU A 91 25.03 7.31 -14.09
C LEU A 91 26.29 8.14 -13.79
N ILE A 92 26.41 8.69 -12.58
CA ILE A 92 27.58 9.44 -12.12
C ILE A 92 28.58 8.49 -11.46
N SER A 93 28.15 7.72 -10.47
CA SER A 93 28.96 6.71 -9.80
C SER A 93 28.11 5.75 -8.94
N LEU A 94 28.38 4.46 -9.05
CA LEU A 94 27.72 3.43 -8.24
C LEU A 94 27.84 3.65 -6.72
N PRO A 95 29.00 4.05 -6.13
CA PRO A 95 29.09 4.30 -4.69
C PRO A 95 28.15 5.41 -4.20
N LEU A 96 27.93 6.45 -5.00
CA LEU A 96 27.06 7.57 -4.64
C LEU A 96 25.59 7.14 -4.62
N MET A 97 25.17 6.34 -5.60
CA MET A 97 23.86 5.70 -5.62
C MET A 97 23.66 4.84 -4.37
N LEU A 98 24.65 4.01 -4.00
CA LEU A 98 24.57 3.15 -2.81
C LEU A 98 24.42 3.97 -1.52
N VAL A 99 25.19 5.05 -1.36
CA VAL A 99 25.06 5.96 -0.20
C VAL A 99 23.67 6.61 -0.15
N TRP A 100 23.15 7.05 -1.30
CA TRP A 100 21.81 7.61 -1.41
C TRP A 100 20.72 6.59 -1.04
N CYS A 101 20.78 5.39 -1.61
CA CYS A 101 19.87 4.29 -1.29
C CYS A 101 19.94 3.91 0.19
N ALA A 102 21.14 3.84 0.77
CA ALA A 102 21.30 3.54 2.20
C ALA A 102 20.66 4.63 3.08
N ALA A 103 20.89 5.91 2.77
CA ALA A 103 20.27 7.02 3.50
C ALA A 103 18.74 7.03 3.37
N ALA A 104 18.23 6.80 2.15
CA ALA A 104 16.79 6.73 1.89
C ALA A 104 16.14 5.54 2.61
N MET A 105 16.75 4.36 2.57
CA MET A 105 16.24 3.16 3.25
C MET A 105 16.30 3.29 4.77
N PHE A 106 17.35 3.92 5.31
CA PHE A 106 17.41 4.25 6.73
C PHE A 106 16.26 5.16 7.14
N LEU A 107 15.99 6.22 6.36
CA LEU A 107 14.86 7.12 6.61
C LEU A 107 13.52 6.39 6.51
N CYS A 108 13.35 5.50 5.52
CA CYS A 108 12.15 4.68 5.40
C CYS A 108 11.95 3.78 6.63
N GLY A 109 13.01 3.11 7.10
CA GLY A 109 12.98 2.28 8.30
C GLY A 109 12.65 3.10 9.57
N TRP A 110 13.20 4.30 9.69
CA TRP A 110 12.88 5.22 10.77
C TRP A 110 11.40 5.65 10.74
N LEU A 111 10.90 6.07 9.57
CA LEU A 111 9.49 6.45 9.39
C LEU A 111 8.53 5.28 9.59
N ALA A 112 8.96 4.06 9.24
CA ALA A 112 8.19 2.83 9.43
C ALA A 112 7.93 2.51 10.91
N LEU A 113 8.71 3.07 11.85
CA LEU A 113 8.49 2.96 13.29
C LEU A 113 7.79 4.21 13.89
N GLY A 114 7.49 5.22 13.06
CA GLY A 114 6.89 6.48 13.48
C GLY A 114 5.36 6.52 13.39
N LYS A 115 4.81 7.73 13.23
CA LYS A 115 3.35 7.97 13.18
C LYS A 115 2.67 7.49 11.90
N LYS A 116 3.43 7.36 10.79
CA LYS A 116 2.93 6.95 9.47
C LYS A 116 3.71 5.73 8.95
N PRO A 117 3.61 4.59 9.65
CA PRO A 117 4.45 3.43 9.40
C PRO A 117 4.25 2.86 7.99
N TYR A 118 3.00 2.89 7.51
CA TYR A 118 2.63 2.38 6.19
C TYR A 118 3.22 3.22 5.05
N GLN A 119 3.25 4.55 5.20
CA GLN A 119 3.85 5.44 4.21
C GLN A 119 5.36 5.19 4.10
N GLY A 120 6.08 5.08 5.22
CA GLY A 120 7.53 4.79 5.24
C GLY A 120 7.87 3.47 4.54
N LEU A 121 7.08 2.41 4.81
CA LEU A 121 7.24 1.12 4.14
C LEU A 121 7.06 1.24 2.62
N LEU A 122 6.04 1.99 2.17
CA LEU A 122 5.75 2.11 0.74
C LEU A 122 6.78 2.95 -0.02
N ILE A 123 7.39 3.96 0.62
CA ILE A 123 8.51 4.69 0.04
C ILE A 123 9.66 3.72 -0.24
N GLY A 124 10.05 2.91 0.76
CA GLY A 124 11.14 1.95 0.63
C GLY A 124 10.87 0.88 -0.43
N VAL A 125 9.66 0.29 -0.43
CA VAL A 125 9.25 -0.69 -1.45
C VAL A 125 9.31 -0.08 -2.85
N THR A 126 8.76 1.12 -3.03
CA THR A 126 8.74 1.77 -4.36
C THR A 126 10.14 2.14 -4.84
N LEU A 127 11.00 2.67 -3.94
CA LEU A 127 12.41 2.91 -4.25
C LEU A 127 13.09 1.61 -4.72
N ALA A 128 12.93 0.52 -3.96
CA ALA A 128 13.53 -0.77 -4.29
C ALA A 128 13.08 -1.31 -5.66
N ILE A 129 11.80 -1.10 -6.02
CA ILE A 129 11.27 -1.50 -7.33
C ILE A 129 11.85 -0.64 -8.45
N VAL A 130 11.92 0.67 -8.27
CA VAL A 130 12.44 1.59 -9.29
C VAL A 130 13.92 1.33 -9.54
N VAL A 131 14.71 1.16 -8.47
CA VAL A 131 16.14 0.87 -8.55
C VAL A 131 16.40 -0.55 -9.06
N GLY A 132 15.56 -1.53 -8.67
CA GLY A 132 15.70 -2.93 -9.08
C GLY A 132 15.10 -3.24 -10.44
N PHE A 133 14.53 -2.27 -11.15
CA PHE A 133 13.99 -2.48 -12.49
C PHE A 133 15.18 -2.69 -13.45
N PRO A 134 15.28 -3.81 -14.16
CA PRO A 134 16.39 -4.06 -15.07
C PRO A 134 16.43 -2.98 -16.16
N ASP A 135 17.60 -2.38 -16.37
CA ASP A 135 17.89 -1.64 -17.60
C ASP A 135 17.57 -2.57 -18.78
N ARG A 136 16.58 -2.18 -19.59
CA ARG A 136 16.35 -2.79 -20.90
C ARG A 136 17.19 -2.08 -21.93
#